data_AF-A0A4R6J454-F1
#
_entry.id   AF-A0A4R6J454-F1
#
_cell.length_a   1.000
_cell.length_b   1.000
_cell.length_c   1.000
_cell.angle_alpha   90.00
_cell.angle_beta   90.00
_cell.angle_gamma   90.00
#
_symmetry.space_group_name_H-M   'P 1'
#
loop_
_entity.id
_entity.type
_entity.pdbx_description
1 polymer ?
#
loop_
_entity_poly.entity_id
_entity_poly.type
_entity_poly.pdbx_seq_one_letter_code
_entity_poly.pdbx_strand_id
1 'polypeptide(L)'
;MKNKKNKTRLAIETFKKIDELIVRKCTGKPAEMAIKVDCSLTTLFTYLAMMRKMGAPITYNKFKHTYFYEDEGNFFIGFIEK
;
A
#
# COMPACT_ATOMS: atom_id res chain seq x y z
N MET A 1 -28.69 7.38 0.18
CA MET A 1 -27.57 6.42 0.05
C MET A 1 -26.37 7.14 -0.55
N LYS A 2 -25.18 6.84 -0.05
CA LYS A 2 -23.91 7.61 -0.07
C LYS A 2 -23.66 8.50 -1.30
N ASN A 3 -23.47 9.79 -1.04
CA ASN A 3 -22.96 10.81 -1.96
C ASN A 3 -21.50 10.48 -2.33
N LYS A 4 -21.31 9.76 -3.45
CA LYS A 4 -19.98 9.38 -3.95
C LYS A 4 -19.37 10.60 -4.66
N LYS A 5 -18.84 11.55 -3.88
CA LYS A 5 -17.95 12.57 -4.42
C LYS A 5 -16.83 11.84 -5.17
N ASN A 6 -16.76 12.00 -6.48
CA ASN A 6 -15.68 11.47 -7.32
C ASN A 6 -14.38 12.17 -6.92
N LYS A 7 -13.73 11.65 -5.87
CA LYS A 7 -12.41 12.08 -5.44
C LYS A 7 -11.42 11.35 -6.34
N THR A 8 -10.84 12.04 -7.32
CA THR A 8 -9.72 11.53 -8.10
C THR A 8 -8.62 11.09 -7.12
N ARG A 9 -8.40 9.79 -6.98
CA ARG A 9 -7.30 9.28 -6.14
C ARG A 9 -5.99 9.49 -6.89
N LEU A 10 -5.14 10.35 -6.35
CA LEU A 10 -3.75 10.43 -6.77
C LEU A 10 -3.02 9.18 -6.29
N ALA A 11 -2.19 8.58 -7.14
CA ALA A 11 -1.43 7.37 -6.81
C ALA A 11 -0.56 7.55 -5.54
N ILE A 12 -0.07 8.76 -5.30
CA ILE A 12 0.72 9.13 -4.12
C ILE A 12 -0.07 8.88 -2.82
N GLU A 13 -1.34 9.28 -2.76
CA GLU A 13 -2.19 9.06 -1.57
C GLU A 13 -2.48 7.58 -1.34
N THR A 14 -2.61 6.82 -2.43
CA THR A 14 -2.74 5.36 -2.36
C THR A 14 -1.47 4.71 -1.80
N PHE A 15 -0.28 5.14 -2.23
CA PHE A 15 0.99 4.62 -1.72
C PHE A 15 1.19 4.94 -0.23
N LYS A 16 0.87 6.15 0.23
CA LYS A 16 0.85 6.48 1.66
C LYS A 16 -0.07 5.53 2.43
N LYS A 17 -1.26 5.24 1.89
CA LYS A 17 -2.20 4.33 2.55
C LYS A 17 -1.66 2.89 2.65
N ILE A 18 -1.01 2.42 1.60
CA ILE A 18 -0.37 1.10 1.58
C ILE A 18 0.76 1.04 2.62
N ASP A 19 1.63 2.05 2.65
CA ASP A 19 2.73 2.17 3.63
C ASP A 19 2.21 2.10 5.07
N GLU A 20 1.19 2.90 5.42
CA GLU A 20 0.57 2.88 6.75
C GLU A 20 0.09 1.47 7.16
N LEU A 21 -0.52 0.73 6.23
CA LEU A 21 -1.03 -0.61 6.50
C LEU A 21 0.11 -1.61 6.71
N ILE A 22 1.19 -1.50 5.93
CA ILE A 22 2.38 -2.37 6.03
C ILE A 22 3.10 -2.11 7.37
N VAL A 23 3.37 -0.85 7.70
CA VAL A 23 4.07 -0.45 8.95
C VAL A 23 3.29 -0.92 10.17
N ARG A 24 1.96 -0.78 10.16
CA ARG A 24 1.09 -1.26 11.24
C ARG A 24 0.86 -2.77 11.23
N LYS A 25 1.40 -3.50 10.24
CA LYS A 25 1.18 -4.94 10.01
C LYS A 25 -0.29 -5.31 9.91
N CYS A 26 -1.11 -4.37 9.46
CA CYS A 26 -2.58 -4.45 9.42
C CYS A 26 -3.11 -4.65 7.99
N THR A 27 -2.31 -5.21 7.07
CA THR A 27 -2.76 -5.41 5.68
C THR A 27 -3.83 -6.48 5.59
N GLY A 28 -3.68 -7.59 6.33
CA GLY A 28 -4.49 -8.79 6.12
C GLY A 28 -4.14 -9.50 4.81
N LYS A 29 -5.01 -10.41 4.38
CA LYS A 29 -4.89 -11.07 3.07
C LYS A 29 -4.96 -10.06 1.93
N PRO A 30 -4.41 -10.36 0.74
CA PRO A 30 -4.44 -9.42 -0.38
C PRO A 30 -5.83 -8.86 -0.72
N ALA A 31 -6.88 -9.68 -0.68
CA ALA A 31 -8.25 -9.23 -0.93
C ALA A 31 -8.75 -8.25 0.17
N GLU A 32 -8.42 -8.50 1.43
CA GLU A 32 -8.79 -7.62 2.55
C GLU A 32 -8.03 -6.28 2.47
N MET A 33 -6.75 -6.34 2.10
CA MET A 33 -5.94 -5.13 1.88
C MET A 33 -6.51 -4.30 0.72
N ALA A 34 -6.94 -4.92 -0.37
CA ALA A 34 -7.50 -4.23 -1.52
C ALA A 34 -8.78 -3.44 -1.13
N ILE A 35 -9.62 -4.02 -0.27
CA ILE A 35 -10.79 -3.34 0.31
C ILE A 35 -10.37 -2.16 1.18
N LYS A 36 -9.35 -2.31 2.03
CA LYS A 36 -8.83 -1.21 2.90
C LYS A 36 -8.24 -0.07 2.10
N VAL A 37 -7.58 -0.38 0.98
CA VAL A 37 -7.01 0.59 0.02
C VAL A 37 -8.09 1.14 -0.93
N ASP A 38 -9.27 0.49 -0.95
CA ASP A 38 -10.42 0.79 -1.80
C ASP A 38 -10.04 0.77 -3.30
N CYS A 39 -9.51 -0.37 -3.72
CA CYS A 39 -9.14 -0.69 -5.09
C CYS A 39 -9.44 -2.17 -5.40
N SER A 40 -9.33 -2.56 -6.68
CA SER A 40 -9.41 -3.98 -7.05
C SER A 40 -8.16 -4.74 -6.61
N LEU A 41 -8.26 -6.07 -6.49
CA LEU A 41 -7.11 -6.92 -6.15
C LEU A 41 -5.98 -6.78 -7.19
N THR A 42 -6.32 -6.73 -8.47
CA THR A 42 -5.35 -6.52 -9.55
C THR A 42 -4.67 -5.16 -9.43
N THR A 43 -5.43 -4.10 -9.15
CA THR A 43 -4.89 -2.75 -8.95
C THR A 43 -3.96 -2.70 -7.74
N LEU A 44 -4.31 -3.36 -6.63
CA LEU A 44 -3.43 -3.49 -5.47
C LEU A 44 -2.08 -4.11 -5.87
N PHE A 45 -2.10 -5.21 -6.63
CA PHE A 45 -0.85 -5.83 -7.08
C PHE A 45 -0.02 -4.91 -7.97
N THR A 46 -0.66 -4.15 -8.86
CA THR A 46 0.03 -3.11 -9.65
C THR A 46 0.70 -2.07 -8.75
N TYR A 47 0.00 -1.58 -7.71
CA TYR A 47 0.59 -0.62 -6.78
C TYR A 47 1.77 -1.20 -6.01
N LEU A 48 1.65 -2.41 -5.48
CA LEU A 48 2.74 -3.08 -4.77
C LEU A 48 3.95 -3.33 -5.69
N ALA A 49 3.73 -3.66 -6.96
CA ALA A 49 4.79 -3.81 -7.95
C ALA A 49 5.49 -2.46 -8.25
N MET A 50 4.72 -1.37 -8.36
CA MET A 50 5.27 -0.03 -8.55
C MET A 50 6.12 0.40 -7.34
N MET A 51 5.63 0.23 -6.11
CA MET A 51 6.39 0.55 -4.90
C MET A 51 7.69 -0.27 -4.82
N ARG A 52 7.64 -1.56 -5.15
CA ARG A 52 8.85 -2.41 -5.26
C ARG A 52 9.84 -1.88 -6.28
N LYS A 53 9.38 -1.47 -7.47
CA LYS A 53 10.22 -0.85 -8.50
C LYS A 53 10.86 0.46 -8.03
N MET A 54 10.20 1.18 -7.12
CA MET A 54 10.72 2.39 -6.48
C MET A 54 11.65 2.12 -5.29
N GLY A 55 11.95 0.85 -4.99
CA GLY A 55 12.91 0.47 -3.95
C GLY A 55 12.29 0.02 -2.62
N ALA A 56 10.97 -0.11 -2.51
CA ALA A 56 10.35 -0.64 -1.28
C ALA A 56 10.51 -2.16 -1.19
N PRO A 57 11.20 -2.73 -0.19
CA PRO A 57 11.44 -4.18 -0.07
C PRO A 57 10.22 -4.90 0.52
N ILE A 58 9.09 -4.87 -0.20
CA ILE A 58 7.81 -5.42 0.27
C ILE A 58 7.76 -6.93 0.03
N THR A 59 7.44 -7.71 1.07
CA THR A 59 7.20 -9.16 1.00
C THR A 59 5.89 -9.53 1.69
N TYR A 60 5.27 -10.66 1.29
CA TYR A 60 4.04 -11.17 1.90
C TYR A 60 4.32 -12.39 2.78
N ASN A 61 3.92 -12.34 4.05
CA ASN A 61 3.95 -13.49 4.94
C ASN A 61 2.62 -14.25 4.86
N LYS A 62 2.65 -15.46 4.28
CA LYS A 62 1.46 -16.31 4.13
C LYS A 62 0.90 -16.82 5.46
N PHE A 63 1.74 -17.03 6.48
CA PHE A 63 1.31 -17.53 7.78
C PHE A 63 0.67 -16.44 8.64
N LYS A 64 1.27 -15.24 8.63
CA LYS A 64 0.79 -14.07 9.38
C LYS A 64 -0.27 -13.26 8.62
N HIS A 65 -0.55 -13.65 7.37
CA HIS A 65 -1.42 -12.93 6.44
C HIS A 65 -1.18 -11.43 6.44
N THR A 66 0.08 -11.02 6.23
CA THR A 66 0.43 -9.59 6.23
C THR A 66 1.57 -9.28 5.28
N TYR A 67 1.52 -8.13 4.63
CA TYR A 67 2.67 -7.55 3.94
C TYR A 67 3.57 -6.82 4.95
N PHE A 68 4.87 -6.91 4.74
CA PHE A 68 5.89 -6.30 5.59
C PHE A 68 7.05 -5.80 4.72
N TYR A 69 7.84 -4.86 5.24
CA TYR A 69 9.14 -4.51 4.69
C TYR A 69 10.20 -5.45 5.24
N GLU A 70 11.09 -5.95 4.39
CA GLU A 70 12.20 -6.81 4.81
C GLU A 70 13.21 -6.06 5.69
N ASP A 71 13.41 -4.77 5.41
CA ASP A 71 14.21 -3.86 6.21
C ASP A 71 13.32 -2.93 7.05
N GLU A 72 13.83 -2.50 8.21
CA GLU A 72 13.15 -1.48 9.02
C GLU A 72 13.14 -0.14 8.27
N GLY A 73 11.95 0.45 8.09
CA GLY A 73 11.81 1.73 7.43
C GLY A 73 10.37 2.08 7.03
N ASN A 74 10.27 3.18 6.29
CA ASN A 74 9.03 3.71 5.76
C ASN A 74 9.21 4.07 4.29
N PHE A 75 8.14 3.98 3.52
CA PHE A 75 8.14 4.39 2.12
C PHE A 75 7.69 5.85 2.00
N PHE A 76 8.63 6.74 1.69
CA PHE A 76 8.38 8.16 1.52
C PHE A 76 8.50 8.58 0.06
N ILE A 77 7.54 9.36 -0.43
CA ILE A 77 7.60 10.02 -1.74
C ILE A 77 7.56 11.52 -1.48
N GLY A 78 8.66 12.18 -1.78
CA GLY A 78 8.78 13.62 -1.66
C GLY A 78 10.20 14.08 -1.95
N PHE A 79 10.37 15.39 -2.04
CA PHE A 79 11.68 16.02 -2.09
C PHE A 79 12.26 16.06 -0.67
N ILE A 80 13.51 15.63 -0.51
CA ILE A 80 14.26 15.69 0.75
C ILE A 80 15.40 16.67 0.53
N GLU A 81 15.39 17.77 1.30
CA GLU A 81 16.52 18.69 1.34
C GLU A 81 17.70 18.02 2.06
N LYS A 82 18.92 18.36 1.64
CA LYS A 82 20.15 17.73 2.14
C LYS A 82 20.52 18.21 3.53
#